data_AF-A0AAU8D289-F1
#
_entry.id   AF-A0AAU8D289-F1
#
_cell.length_a   1.000
_cell.length_b   1.000
_cell.length_c   1.000
_cell.angle_alpha   90.00
_cell.angle_beta   90.00
_cell.angle_gamma   90.00
#
_symmetry.space_group_name_H-M   'P 1'
#
loop_
_entity.id
_entity.type
_entity.pdbx_description
1 polymer ?
#
loop_
_entity_poly.entity_id
_entity_poly.type
_entity_poly.pdbx_seq_one_letter_code
_entity_poly.pdbx_strand_id
1 'polypeptide(L)' 'MKIIHAHCESDWEGLYIDGICVAQEHSLRLGSILELIKDRGQPIAEYEPKWVDPDWMDEQGYLPEDIKEVQWSK' A
#
# COMPACT_ATOMS: atom_id res chain seq x y z
N MET A 1 5.53 3.81 13.29
CA MET A 1 5.09 3.10 12.07
C MET A 1 4.35 4.06 11.17
N LYS A 2 4.90 4.35 9.99
CA LYS A 2 4.23 5.11 8.92
C LYS A 2 3.53 4.12 7.99
N ILE A 3 2.24 4.34 7.74
CA ILE A 3 1.43 3.51 6.87
C ILE A 3 1.05 4.30 5.62
N ILE A 4 1.24 3.71 4.45
CA ILE A 4 0.66 4.21 3.21
C ILE A 4 -0.26 3.14 2.63
N HIS A 5 -1.53 3.51 2.41
CA HIS A 5 -2.49 2.69 1.68
C HIS A 5 -2.50 3.17 0.23
N ALA A 6 -1.87 2.39 -0.64
CA ALA A 6 -1.81 2.64 -2.07
C ALA A 6 -3.09 2.12 -2.73
N HIS A 7 -3.79 3.01 -3.43
CA HIS A 7 -4.96 2.68 -4.26
C HIS A 7 -4.57 2.78 -5.73
N CYS A 8 -4.86 1.74 -6.50
CA CYS A 8 -4.67 1.73 -7.94
C CYS A 8 -6.03 1.78 -8.65
N GLU A 9 -6.01 2.01 -9.96
CA GLU A 9 -7.19 1.71 -10.78
C GLU A 9 -7.47 0.19 -10.79
N SER A 10 -8.72 -0.19 -11.06
CA SER A 10 -9.17 -1.58 -11.10
C SER A 10 -9.02 -2.35 -9.78
N ASP A 11 -9.40 -1.72 -8.67
CA ASP A 11 -9.54 -2.31 -7.31
C ASP A 11 -8.27 -2.91 -6.66
N TRP A 12 -7.11 -2.80 -7.31
CA TRP A 12 -5.84 -3.21 -6.73
C TRP A 12 -5.40 -2.24 -5.63
N GLU A 13 -4.99 -2.79 -4.50
CA GLU A 13 -4.55 -2.03 -3.34
C GLU A 13 -3.24 -2.59 -2.77
N GLY A 14 -2.44 -1.72 -2.16
CA GLY A 14 -1.23 -2.10 -1.44
C GLY A 14 -1.14 -1.43 -0.08
N LEU A 15 -0.67 -2.18 0.92
CA LEU A 15 -0.36 -1.65 2.23
C LEU A 15 1.16 -1.58 2.37
N TYR A 16 1.68 -0.35 2.50
CA TYR A 16 3.07 -0.10 2.81
C TYR A 16 3.21 0.26 4.27
N ILE A 17 4.17 -0.36 4.95
CA ILE A 17 4.52 -0.05 6.33
C ILE A 17 6.01 0.26 6.40
N ASP A 18 6.33 1.45 6.89
CA ASP A 18 7.70 1.99 6.97
C ASP A 18 8.46 1.88 5.64
N GLY A 19 7.73 2.01 4.53
CA GLY A 19 8.23 2.01 3.16
C GLY A 19 8.31 0.65 2.47
N ILE A 20 7.92 -0.43 3.14
CA ILE A 20 7.91 -1.79 2.57
C ILE A 20 6.48 -2.24 2.29
N CYS A 21 6.23 -2.81 1.11
CA CYS A 21 4.95 -3.43 0.77
C CYS A 21 4.75 -4.70 1.58
N VAL A 22 3.74 -4.73 2.44
CA VAL A 22 3.48 -5.86 3.35
C VAL A 22 2.28 -6.71 2.92
N ALA A 23 1.43 -6.14 2.07
CA ALA A 23 0.29 -6.82 1.46
C ALA A 23 -0.12 -6.06 0.20
N GLN A 24 -0.53 -6.79 -0.83
CA GLN A 24 -1.20 -6.23 -2.01
C GLN A 24 -2.20 -7.26 -2.56
N GLU A 25 -3.40 -6.81 -2.92
CA GLU A 25 -4.45 -7.65 -3.49
C GLU A 25 -5.55 -6.79 -4.13
N HIS A 26 -6.47 -7.44 -4.86
CA HIS A 26 -7.75 -6.86 -5.27
C HIS A 26 -8.61 -6.62 -4.01
N SER A 27 -8.62 -5.38 -3.53
CA SER A 27 -9.22 -4.92 -2.26
C SER A 27 -8.65 -5.57 -0.99
N LEU A 28 -7.87 -4.81 -0.24
CA LEU A 28 -7.36 -5.23 1.06
C LEU A 28 -8.47 -5.19 2.10
N ARG A 29 -8.74 -6.35 2.72
CA ARG A 29 -9.75 -6.43 3.78
C ARG A 29 -9.24 -5.75 5.06
N LEU A 30 -10.07 -4.90 5.65
CA LEU A 30 -9.78 -4.21 6.91
C LEU A 30 -9.30 -5.18 8.02
N GLY A 31 -9.92 -6.36 8.14
CA GLY A 31 -9.49 -7.37 9.12
C GLY A 31 -8.06 -7.83 8.93
N SER A 32 -7.64 -8.07 7.68
CA SER A 32 -6.26 -8.44 7.34
C SER A 32 -5.27 -7.31 7.66
N ILE A 33 -5.64 -6.07 7.32
CA ILE A 33 -4.84 -4.88 7.63
C ILE A 33 -4.63 -4.75 9.15
N LEU A 34 -5.70 -4.92 9.95
CA LEU A 34 -5.63 -4.79 11.40
C LEU A 34 -4.76 -5.87 12.05
N GLU A 35 -4.82 -7.12 11.57
CA GLU A 35 -3.91 -8.17 12.07
C GLU A 35 -2.45 -7.87 11.70
N LEU A 36 -2.16 -7.40 10.48
CA LEU A 36 -0.81 -6.98 10.06
C LEU A 36 -0.24 -5.82 10.91
N ILE A 37 -1.09 -4.87 11.29
CA ILE A 37 -0.71 -3.74 12.16
C ILE A 37 -0.47 -4.24 13.59
N LYS A 38 -1.37 -5.08 14.11
CA LYS A 38 -1.30 -5.65 15.45
C LYS A 38 -0.06 -6.53 15.66
N ASP A 39 0.27 -7.38 14.70
CA ASP A 39 1.43 -8.29 14.76
C ASP A 39 2.77 -7.55 14.87
N ARG A 40 2.83 -6.30 14.40
CA ARG A 40 4.02 -5.44 14.55
C ARG A 40 4.18 -4.85 15.94
N GLY A 41 3.10 -4.79 16.74
CA GLY A 41 3.13 -4.33 18.13
C GLY A 41 3.52 -2.85 18.31
N GLN A 42 3.54 -2.06 17.23
CA GLN A 42 3.93 -0.66 17.24
C GLN A 42 2.71 0.26 16.99
N PRO A 43 2.62 1.41 17.67
CA PRO A 43 1.59 2.39 17.38
C PRO A 43 1.76 2.98 15.97
N ILE A 44 0.62 3.27 15.34
CA ILE A 44 0.57 4.01 14.07
C ILE A 44 0.97 5.45 14.37
N ALA A 45 2.06 5.92 13.76
CA ALA A 45 2.53 7.29 13.90
C ALA A 45 1.90 8.20 12.83
N GLU A 46 1.72 7.66 11.62
CA GLU A 46 1.22 8.37 10.45
C GLU A 46 0.47 7.39 9.54
N TYR A 47 -0.61 7.85 8.93
CA TYR A 47 -1.38 7.11 7.93
C TYR A 47 -1.72 8.06 6.77
N GLU A 48 -1.45 7.62 5.54
CA GLU A 48 -1.72 8.39 4.33
C GLU A 48 -2.30 7.46 3.23
N PRO A 49 -3.53 7.71 2.74
CA PRO A 49 -4.00 7.10 1.51
C PRO A 49 -3.38 7.81 0.31
N LYS A 50 -2.84 7.06 -0.66
CA LYS A 50 -2.24 7.61 -1.88
C LYS A 50 -2.72 6.87 -3.11
N TRP A 51 -2.89 7.59 -4.20
CA TRP A 51 -3.26 7.02 -5.49
C TRP A 51 -2.02 6.79 -6.35
N VAL A 52 -1.91 5.58 -6.87
CA VAL A 52 -0.85 5.15 -7.78
C VAL A 52 -1.14 5.70 -9.18
N ASP A 53 -0.10 6.05 -9.93
CA ASP A 53 -0.23 6.45 -11.32
C ASP A 53 -0.78 5.26 -12.14
N PRO A 54 -1.94 5.40 -12.82
CA PRO A 54 -2.61 4.28 -13.47
C PRO A 54 -1.86 3.78 -14.71
N ASP A 55 -1.30 4.70 -15.51
CA ASP A 55 -0.54 4.33 -16.71
C ASP A 55 0.70 3.52 -16.32
N TRP A 56 1.41 3.96 -15.27
CA TRP A 56 2.54 3.22 -14.73
C TRP A 56 2.13 1.86 -14.14
N MET A 57 1.01 1.80 -13.41
CA MET A 57 0.55 0.54 -12.82
C MET A 57 0.14 -0.48 -13.88
N ASP A 58 -0.50 -0.04 -14.96
CA ASP A 58 -0.86 -0.90 -16.10
C ASP A 58 0.39 -1.50 -16.78
N GLU A 59 1.51 -0.76 -16.82
CA GLU A 59 2.79 -1.25 -17.34
C GLU A 59 3.50 -2.23 -16.38
N GLN A 60 3.50 -1.95 -15.07
CA GLN A 60 4.20 -2.80 -14.08
C GLN A 60 3.41 -4.07 -13.73
N GLY A 61 2.09 -3.97 -13.63
CA GLY A 61 1.17 -5.05 -13.28
C GLY A 61 1.16 -5.45 -11.79
N TYR A 62 2.07 -4.92 -10.96
CA TYR A 62 2.10 -5.15 -9.51
C TYR A 62 2.81 -4.00 -8.79
N LEU A 63 2.57 -3.91 -7.48
CA LEU A 63 3.22 -2.94 -6.61
C LEU A 63 4.60 -3.43 -6.16
N PRO A 64 5.67 -2.62 -6.30
CA PRO A 64 7.03 -2.99 -5.90
C PRO A 64 7.16 -3.11 -4.37
N GLU A 65 8.25 -3.74 -3.92
CA GLU A 65 8.51 -3.91 -2.49
C GLU A 65 8.87 -2.58 -1.81
N ASP A 66 9.76 -1.78 -2.40
CA ASP A 66 10.12 -0.45 -1.88
C ASP A 66 9.16 0.60 -2.43
N ILE A 67 8.53 1.34 -1.50
CA ILE A 67 7.62 2.44 -1.81
C ILE A 67 8.23 3.54 -2.70
N LYS A 68 9.55 3.68 -2.70
CA LYS A 68 10.26 4.68 -3.51
C LYS A 68 10.22 4.37 -5.00
N GLU A 69 9.94 3.12 -5.37
CA GLU A 69 9.81 2.68 -6.75
C GLU A 69 8.40 2.96 -7.30
N VAL A 70 7.44 3.25 -6.42
CA VAL A 70 6.05 3.55 -6.80
C VAL A 70 5.95 4.92 -7.45
N GLN A 71 5.32 4.98 -8.62
CA GLN A 71 4.89 6.24 -9.22
C GLN A 71 3.51 6.61 -8.69
N TRP A 72 3.40 7.82 -8.14
CA TRP A 72 2.17 8.33 -7.56
C TRP A 72 1.47 9.25 -8.55
N SER A 73 0.14 9.18 -8.57
CA SER A 73 -0.68 10.14 -9.29
C SER A 73 -0.45 11.57 -8.74
N LYS A 74 -0.65 12.56 -9.62
CA LYS A 74 -0.39 13.98 -9.32
C LYS A 74 -1.45 14.62 -8.43
#